data_AF-A0A354Z4N2-F1
#
_entry.id   AF-A0A354Z4N2-F1
#
_cell.length_a   1.000
_cell.length_b   1.000
_cell.length_c   1.000
_cell.angle_alpha   90.00
_cell.angle_beta   90.00
_cell.angle_gamma   90.00
#
_symmetry.space_group_name_H-M   'P 1'
#
loop_
_entity.id
_entity.type
_entity.pdbx_description
1 polymer ?
#
loop_
_entity_poly.entity_id
_entity_poly.type
_entity_poly.pdbx_seq_one_letter_code
_entity_poly.pdbx_strand_id
1 'polypeptide(L)'
;AQINLRQLLSHSAGLTIHGFPGYARDEAIPTLVGTLNGEPIPRGWVAQAGGASHADGLVREIAPNTQWKYSGGGYVLAQQVVEDITGEPMAVLAQRRLLAPLGMTRSSFAQPPSDATLANASSGHSNGAVLPGGFNIYPQQGAAGLWTTPTDLARIFTEVRRAARNDQPAFLNPTSGAALTTPGLGDWAVGFGVRGQGAERAIHHGGANSGFRCFALLFLDSGDGVIVMTNSDSGGALADEIMRTIANDYGWAAMASQPLRDAPVPLATLHAYAGHYAGGPVAAEVTLAGGRLVARTGGPLPERLVMLSPTRFRAAVSGVEGEFERGADGAVTGIRVVAGAPTMVLARGPAPAGGFASEPLLLRGSMNDWGTTQVMAAVEGGGFATDVALAPGSYEFKLGSADWRTADLGADGLLPVATDGTPMALLPRGANILLKIVDAGKYRFTLTTDASGAASLAVAKVD
;
A
#
# COMPACT_ATOMS: atom_id res chain seq x y z
N ALA A 1 20.32 -0.16 -34.81
CA ALA A 1 19.20 -1.03 -35.22
C ALA A 1 17.92 -0.21 -35.36
N GLN A 2 17.12 -0.47 -36.39
CA GLN A 2 15.77 0.07 -36.53
C GLN A 2 14.81 -0.60 -35.53
N ILE A 3 13.73 0.10 -35.14
CA ILE A 3 12.64 -0.42 -34.30
C ILE A 3 11.33 -0.44 -35.10
N ASN A 4 10.37 -1.29 -34.70
CA ASN A 4 9.06 -1.40 -35.34
C ASN A 4 7.91 -1.36 -34.32
N LEU A 5 6.66 -1.21 -34.81
CA LEU A 5 5.45 -1.13 -33.97
C LEU A 5 5.29 -2.32 -33.01
N ARG A 6 5.65 -3.54 -33.43
CA ARG A 6 5.58 -4.72 -32.55
C ARG A 6 6.47 -4.53 -31.33
N GLN A 7 7.70 -4.05 -31.53
CA GLN A 7 8.65 -3.81 -30.45
C GLN A 7 8.23 -2.65 -29.53
N LEU A 8 7.57 -1.62 -30.07
CA LEU A 8 6.99 -0.55 -29.25
C LEU A 8 5.89 -1.09 -28.33
N LEU A 9 4.94 -1.82 -28.90
CA LEU A 9 3.74 -2.32 -28.22
C LEU A 9 4.00 -3.52 -27.31
N SER A 10 5.12 -4.23 -27.48
CA SER A 10 5.57 -5.30 -26.57
C SER A 10 6.69 -4.86 -25.62
N HIS A 11 6.96 -3.55 -25.50
CA HIS A 11 7.99 -2.99 -24.61
C HIS A 11 9.40 -3.58 -24.80
N SER A 12 9.74 -3.99 -26.04
CA SER A 12 11.04 -4.55 -26.39
C SER A 12 11.89 -3.61 -27.25
N ALA A 13 11.46 -2.36 -27.44
CA ALA A 13 12.21 -1.35 -28.20
C ALA A 13 13.35 -0.68 -27.40
N GLY A 14 13.37 -0.84 -26.07
CA GLY A 14 14.40 -0.26 -25.19
C GLY A 14 14.27 1.25 -24.98
N LEU A 15 13.05 1.80 -25.10
CA LEU A 15 12.77 3.23 -25.02
C LEU A 15 12.53 3.72 -23.58
N THR A 16 12.74 5.01 -23.35
CA THR A 16 12.50 5.70 -22.07
C THR A 16 11.03 6.09 -21.88
N ILE A 17 10.77 6.86 -20.82
CA ILE A 17 9.46 7.37 -20.41
C ILE A 17 8.51 6.22 -20.02
N HIS A 18 8.52 5.89 -18.74
CA HIS A 18 7.66 4.84 -18.18
C HIS A 18 6.17 5.21 -18.30
N GLY A 19 5.80 6.43 -17.89
CA GLY A 19 4.43 6.93 -17.91
C GLY A 19 4.37 8.44 -17.80
N PHE A 20 3.16 8.98 -17.71
CA PHE A 20 2.90 10.42 -17.72
C PHE A 20 2.10 10.81 -16.47
N PRO A 21 2.39 11.93 -15.79
CA PRO A 21 1.62 12.40 -14.64
C PRO A 21 0.25 12.99 -15.00
N GLY A 22 0.09 13.43 -16.24
CA GLY A 22 -1.07 14.21 -16.70
C GLY A 22 -1.02 15.66 -16.21
N TYR A 23 -1.77 16.52 -16.89
CA TYR A 23 -1.74 17.97 -16.73
C TYR A 23 -3.00 18.45 -16.02
N ALA A 24 -2.88 19.42 -15.12
CA ALA A 24 -4.04 20.12 -14.60
C ALA A 24 -4.73 20.93 -15.72
N ARG A 25 -6.01 21.25 -15.53
CA ARG A 25 -6.84 21.89 -16.59
C ARG A 25 -6.38 23.28 -16.99
N ASP A 26 -5.64 23.96 -16.12
CA ASP A 26 -5.09 25.30 -16.30
C ASP A 26 -3.62 25.30 -16.74
N GLU A 27 -3.01 24.13 -16.91
CA GLU A 27 -1.64 24.00 -17.39
C GLU A 27 -1.55 24.03 -18.91
N ALA A 28 -0.38 24.44 -19.41
CA ALA A 28 -0.06 24.32 -20.83
C ALA A 28 0.08 22.83 -21.19
N ILE A 29 -0.75 22.38 -22.13
CA ILE A 29 -0.76 21.00 -22.62
C ILE A 29 0.18 20.92 -23.84
N PRO A 30 1.23 20.09 -23.81
CA PRO A 30 2.13 19.97 -24.95
C PRO A 30 1.46 19.24 -26.11
N THR A 31 2.01 19.44 -27.30
CA THR A 31 1.65 18.62 -28.47
C THR A 31 2.20 17.19 -28.31
N LEU A 32 1.71 16.25 -29.13
CA LEU A 32 2.22 14.88 -29.15
C LEU A 32 3.72 14.83 -29.48
N VAL A 33 4.12 15.55 -30.53
CA VAL A 33 5.52 15.73 -30.94
C VAL A 33 6.33 16.46 -29.87
N GLY A 34 5.75 17.48 -29.24
CA GLY A 34 6.35 18.20 -28.13
C GLY A 34 6.70 17.27 -26.96
N THR A 35 5.76 16.40 -26.57
CA THR A 35 5.98 15.37 -25.54
C THR A 35 7.16 14.47 -25.91
N LEU A 36 7.23 14.02 -27.17
CA LEU A 36 8.32 13.16 -27.64
C LEU A 36 9.68 13.87 -27.65
N ASN A 37 9.69 15.20 -27.80
CA ASN A 37 10.88 16.04 -27.79
C ASN A 37 11.24 16.61 -26.40
N GLY A 38 10.50 16.25 -25.34
CA GLY A 38 10.77 16.70 -23.99
C GLY A 38 10.28 18.12 -23.65
N GLU A 39 9.28 18.63 -24.37
CA GLU A 39 8.56 19.85 -23.97
C GLU A 39 8.02 19.73 -22.53
N PRO A 40 7.92 20.85 -21.79
CA PRO A 40 7.88 20.81 -20.33
C PRO A 40 6.71 20.00 -19.77
N ILE A 41 7.07 19.25 -18.72
CA ILE A 41 6.19 18.51 -17.82
C ILE A 41 5.37 19.45 -16.91
N PRO A 42 4.23 18.98 -16.36
CA PRO A 42 3.46 19.70 -15.34
C PRO A 42 4.32 20.26 -14.22
N ARG A 43 3.89 21.38 -13.63
CA ARG A 43 4.65 22.03 -12.55
C ARG A 43 4.80 21.09 -11.36
N GLY A 44 6.03 20.94 -10.86
CA GLY A 44 6.34 20.20 -9.63
C GLY A 44 6.43 18.68 -9.79
N TRP A 45 6.38 18.14 -11.02
CA TRP A 45 6.65 16.71 -11.21
C TRP A 45 8.14 16.40 -11.08
N VAL A 46 8.46 15.41 -10.25
CA VAL A 46 9.80 14.81 -10.14
C VAL A 46 9.73 13.42 -10.75
N ALA A 47 10.66 13.10 -11.66
CA ALA A 47 10.73 11.78 -12.26
C ALA A 47 10.86 10.69 -11.18
N GLN A 48 10.09 9.61 -11.30
CA GLN A 48 10.32 8.43 -10.47
C GLN A 48 11.75 7.93 -10.73
N ALA A 49 12.46 7.54 -9.66
CA ALA A 49 13.86 7.17 -9.71
C ALA A 49 14.12 6.04 -10.72
N GLY A 50 15.11 6.21 -11.61
CA GLY A 50 15.70 5.12 -12.41
C GLY A 50 15.61 5.21 -13.95
N GLY A 51 15.31 6.36 -14.56
CA GLY A 51 15.35 6.52 -16.03
C GLY A 51 15.61 7.97 -16.47
N ALA A 52 15.94 8.19 -17.75
CA ALA A 52 16.09 9.53 -18.33
C ALA A 52 14.90 10.43 -17.96
N SER A 53 15.21 11.70 -17.67
CA SER A 53 14.21 12.68 -17.30
C SER A 53 13.29 12.94 -18.49
N HIS A 54 12.02 13.29 -18.26
CA HIS A 54 11.11 13.64 -19.34
C HIS A 54 11.66 14.79 -20.22
N ALA A 55 12.51 15.65 -19.63
CA ALA A 55 13.17 16.75 -20.30
C ALA A 55 14.18 16.30 -21.37
N ASP A 56 14.62 15.04 -21.35
CA ASP A 56 15.50 14.47 -22.37
C ASP A 56 14.74 13.97 -23.62
N GLY A 57 13.40 14.00 -23.58
CA GLY A 57 12.54 13.44 -24.61
C GLY A 57 12.58 11.91 -24.67
N LEU A 58 12.00 11.35 -25.74
CA LEU A 58 11.99 9.91 -25.97
C LEU A 58 13.35 9.43 -26.49
N VAL A 59 14.06 8.68 -25.66
CA VAL A 59 15.40 8.16 -25.95
C VAL A 59 15.37 6.63 -25.96
N ARG A 60 16.28 6.01 -26.71
CA ARG A 60 16.56 4.58 -26.61
C ARG A 60 17.78 4.33 -25.73
N GLU A 61 17.58 3.66 -24.60
CA GLU A 61 18.67 3.29 -23.67
C GLU A 61 19.15 1.85 -23.86
N ILE A 62 18.27 0.96 -24.35
CA ILE A 62 18.57 -0.47 -24.48
C ILE A 62 18.46 -0.89 -25.95
N ALA A 63 19.34 -1.81 -26.38
CA ALA A 63 19.24 -2.39 -27.71
C ALA A 63 17.90 -3.14 -27.89
N PRO A 64 17.19 -2.97 -29.02
CA PRO A 64 15.90 -3.60 -29.23
C PRO A 64 15.96 -5.13 -29.12
N ASN A 65 14.90 -5.75 -28.60
CA ASN A 65 14.74 -7.19 -28.38
C ASN A 65 15.79 -7.84 -27.49
N THR A 66 16.53 -7.08 -26.68
CA THR A 66 17.48 -7.67 -25.71
C THR A 66 16.90 -7.74 -24.30
N GLN A 67 16.04 -6.79 -23.92
CA GLN A 67 15.40 -6.75 -22.60
C GLN A 67 13.99 -6.17 -22.71
N TRP A 68 13.11 -6.56 -21.80
CA TRP A 68 11.81 -5.91 -21.60
C TRP A 68 11.99 -4.64 -20.77
N LYS A 69 11.43 -3.52 -21.22
CA LYS A 69 11.42 -2.26 -20.50
C LYS A 69 10.12 -1.51 -20.80
N TYR A 70 9.22 -1.46 -19.81
CA TYR A 70 7.96 -0.73 -19.94
C TYR A 70 8.20 0.72 -20.36
N SER A 71 7.45 1.17 -21.36
CA SER A 71 7.62 2.49 -21.96
C SER A 71 6.28 3.00 -22.49
N GLY A 72 5.65 3.90 -21.72
CA GLY A 72 4.55 4.72 -22.20
C GLY A 72 4.98 5.63 -23.35
N GLY A 73 6.23 6.10 -23.37
CA GLY A 73 6.80 6.85 -24.49
C GLY A 73 6.78 6.07 -25.81
N GLY A 74 7.02 4.77 -25.78
CA GLY A 74 6.87 3.89 -26.94
C GLY A 74 5.44 3.83 -27.48
N TYR A 75 4.43 3.91 -26.60
CA TYR A 75 3.02 3.99 -26.99
C TYR A 75 2.63 5.35 -27.57
N VAL A 76 3.24 6.44 -27.08
CA VAL A 76 3.09 7.79 -27.68
C VAL A 76 3.68 7.82 -29.08
N LEU A 77 4.86 7.22 -29.28
CA LEU A 77 5.44 7.08 -30.62
C LEU A 77 4.55 6.22 -31.53
N ALA A 78 3.97 5.13 -31.02
CA ALA A 78 3.02 4.31 -31.78
C ALA A 78 1.76 5.09 -32.15
N GLN A 79 1.24 5.95 -31.24
CA GLN A 79 0.15 6.87 -31.55
C GLN A 79 0.52 7.80 -32.69
N GLN A 80 1.66 8.49 -32.61
CA GLN A 80 2.13 9.41 -33.66
C GLN A 80 2.22 8.71 -35.02
N VAL A 81 2.82 7.51 -35.07
CA VAL A 81 2.92 6.72 -36.32
C VAL A 81 1.54 6.42 -36.91
N VAL A 82 0.57 6.07 -36.07
CA VAL A 82 -0.79 5.75 -36.53
C VAL A 82 -1.52 7.02 -37.02
N GLU A 83 -1.37 8.15 -36.34
CA GLU A 83 -1.93 9.43 -36.77
C GLU A 83 -1.29 9.89 -38.10
N ASP A 84 0.03 9.76 -38.26
CA ASP A 84 0.74 10.12 -39.49
C ASP A 84 0.30 9.28 -40.69
N ILE A 85 0.12 7.97 -40.50
CA ILE A 85 -0.29 7.05 -41.58
C ILE A 85 -1.75 7.28 -41.98
N THR A 86 -2.62 7.61 -41.02
CA THR A 86 -4.06 7.70 -41.26
C THR A 86 -4.54 9.11 -41.58
N GLY A 87 -3.78 10.14 -41.15
CA GLY A 87 -4.22 11.54 -41.17
C GLY A 87 -5.38 11.83 -40.21
N GLU A 88 -5.74 10.90 -39.31
CA GLU A 88 -6.84 11.04 -38.36
C GLU A 88 -6.29 11.15 -36.93
N PRO A 89 -6.79 12.08 -36.10
CA PRO A 89 -6.47 12.12 -34.67
C PRO A 89 -6.88 10.82 -33.96
N MET A 90 -6.09 10.38 -32.97
CA MET A 90 -6.32 9.12 -32.25
C MET A 90 -7.75 8.97 -31.72
N ALA A 91 -8.34 10.00 -31.14
CA ALA A 91 -9.71 9.95 -30.65
C ALA A 91 -10.75 9.64 -31.74
N VAL A 92 -10.58 10.20 -32.94
CA VAL A 92 -11.46 9.95 -34.10
C VAL A 92 -11.25 8.53 -34.62
N LEU A 93 -10.00 8.14 -34.78
CA LEU A 93 -9.64 6.81 -35.27
C LEU A 93 -10.13 5.71 -34.33
N ALA A 94 -9.89 5.86 -33.03
CA ALA A 94 -10.31 4.91 -32.01
C ALA A 94 -11.85 4.80 -31.94
N GLN A 95 -12.56 5.93 -32.03
CA GLN A 95 -14.03 5.90 -32.09
C GLN A 95 -14.52 5.04 -33.26
N ARG A 96 -13.96 5.27 -34.46
CA ARG A 96 -14.39 4.61 -35.69
C ARG A 96 -13.98 3.15 -35.81
N ARG A 97 -12.78 2.80 -35.33
CA ARG A 97 -12.14 1.50 -35.59
C ARG A 97 -12.16 0.55 -34.40
N LEU A 98 -12.39 1.05 -33.19
CA LEU A 98 -12.35 0.27 -31.96
C LEU A 98 -13.65 0.41 -31.15
N LEU A 99 -13.99 1.63 -30.74
CA LEU A 99 -15.06 1.85 -29.76
C LEU A 99 -16.44 1.60 -30.36
N ALA A 100 -16.76 2.16 -31.53
CA ALA A 100 -18.06 1.95 -32.17
C ALA A 100 -18.29 0.49 -32.61
N PRO A 101 -17.32 -0.20 -33.26
CA PRO A 101 -17.48 -1.61 -33.63
C PRO A 101 -17.71 -2.54 -32.43
N LEU A 102 -17.14 -2.23 -31.26
CA LEU A 102 -17.37 -2.99 -30.03
C LEU A 102 -18.56 -2.47 -29.20
N GLY A 103 -19.23 -1.41 -29.68
CA GLY A 103 -20.35 -0.77 -28.98
C GLY A 103 -19.98 -0.17 -27.62
N MET A 104 -18.73 0.27 -27.44
CA MET A 104 -18.23 0.89 -26.22
C MET A 104 -18.73 2.34 -26.11
N THR A 105 -20.02 2.51 -25.86
CA THR A 105 -20.71 3.82 -25.89
C THR A 105 -20.41 4.72 -24.70
N ARG A 106 -19.72 4.21 -23.67
CA ARG A 106 -19.27 4.96 -22.48
C ARG A 106 -17.76 5.11 -22.46
N SER A 107 -17.13 5.13 -23.63
CA SER A 107 -15.69 5.22 -23.78
C SER A 107 -15.28 6.33 -24.75
N SER A 108 -14.14 6.98 -24.48
CA SER A 108 -13.60 8.05 -25.33
C SER A 108 -12.11 8.26 -25.08
N PHE A 109 -11.38 8.61 -26.14
CA PHE A 109 -9.98 9.07 -26.06
C PHE A 109 -9.85 10.60 -26.12
N ALA A 110 -10.97 11.34 -26.16
CA ALA A 110 -10.93 12.80 -26.21
C ALA A 110 -10.22 13.40 -24.98
N GLN A 111 -9.28 14.32 -25.23
CA GLN A 111 -8.48 14.99 -24.22
C GLN A 111 -8.43 16.50 -24.55
N PRO A 112 -9.05 17.37 -23.75
CA PRO A 112 -9.85 17.06 -22.55
C PRO A 112 -11.13 16.28 -22.88
N PRO A 113 -11.72 15.54 -21.92
CA PRO A 113 -12.99 14.86 -22.10
C PRO A 113 -14.12 15.84 -22.41
N SER A 114 -15.09 15.41 -23.22
CA SER A 114 -16.29 16.21 -23.50
C SER A 114 -17.22 16.29 -22.29
N ASP A 115 -18.08 17.30 -22.24
CA ASP A 115 -19.09 17.46 -21.18
C ASP A 115 -19.98 16.21 -21.04
N ALA A 116 -20.33 15.56 -22.15
CA ALA A 116 -21.10 14.32 -22.15
C ALA A 116 -20.34 13.15 -21.48
N THR A 117 -19.01 13.10 -21.66
CA THR A 117 -18.15 12.12 -20.97
C THR A 117 -18.10 12.45 -19.47
N LEU A 118 -17.92 13.72 -19.12
CA LEU A 118 -17.81 14.18 -17.74
C LEU A 118 -19.09 14.02 -16.94
N ALA A 119 -20.27 14.12 -17.57
CA ALA A 119 -21.55 13.88 -16.93
C ALA A 119 -21.70 12.48 -16.32
N ASN A 120 -20.88 11.51 -16.76
CA ASN A 120 -20.88 10.13 -16.29
C ASN A 120 -19.52 9.66 -15.77
N ALA A 121 -18.57 10.59 -15.57
CA ALA A 121 -17.22 10.29 -15.12
C ALA A 121 -17.11 10.48 -13.60
N SER A 122 -16.36 9.60 -12.94
CA SER A 122 -15.95 9.81 -11.55
C SER A 122 -14.79 10.80 -11.49
N SER A 123 -14.74 11.63 -10.44
CA SER A 123 -13.51 12.32 -10.07
C SER A 123 -12.50 11.37 -9.44
N GLY A 124 -11.21 11.64 -9.66
CA GLY A 124 -10.10 10.93 -9.05
C GLY A 124 -9.78 11.49 -7.66
N HIS A 125 -9.27 10.64 -6.78
CA HIS A 125 -8.96 11.01 -5.40
C HIS A 125 -7.50 10.68 -5.03
N SER A 126 -6.89 11.56 -4.24
CA SER A 126 -5.59 11.32 -3.64
C SER A 126 -5.66 11.68 -2.16
N ASN A 127 -5.16 10.80 -1.28
CA ASN A 127 -5.21 10.97 0.18
C ASN A 127 -6.61 11.30 0.74
N GLY A 128 -7.66 10.72 0.14
CA GLY A 128 -9.05 10.93 0.55
C GLY A 128 -9.69 12.23 0.05
N ALA A 129 -8.95 13.08 -0.66
CA ALA A 129 -9.46 14.31 -1.26
C ALA A 129 -9.63 14.16 -2.78
N VAL A 130 -10.62 14.85 -3.34
CA VAL A 130 -10.81 14.96 -4.79
C VAL A 130 -9.62 15.73 -5.39
N LEU A 131 -9.10 15.28 -6.53
CA LEU A 131 -8.08 16.02 -7.26
C LEU A 131 -8.58 17.41 -7.70
N PRO A 132 -7.71 18.43 -7.75
CA PRO A 132 -8.08 19.72 -8.35
C PRO A 132 -8.63 19.55 -9.76
N GLY A 133 -9.81 20.13 -10.03
CA GLY A 133 -10.51 19.95 -11.32
C GLY A 133 -11.10 18.55 -11.54
N GLY A 134 -10.97 17.63 -10.58
CA GLY A 134 -11.51 16.29 -10.58
C GLY A 134 -10.66 15.24 -11.29
N PHE A 135 -9.79 15.63 -12.22
CA PHE A 135 -8.95 14.74 -13.02
C PHE A 135 -7.84 15.52 -13.73
N ASN A 136 -6.80 14.79 -14.15
CA ASN A 136 -5.76 15.31 -15.04
C ASN A 136 -6.08 15.02 -16.52
N ILE A 137 -5.56 15.86 -17.41
CA ILE A 137 -5.61 15.71 -18.86
C ILE A 137 -4.37 14.94 -19.33
N TYR A 138 -4.55 13.99 -20.23
CA TYR A 138 -3.47 13.11 -20.73
C TYR A 138 -3.41 13.17 -22.26
N PRO A 139 -2.72 14.16 -22.87
CA PRO A 139 -2.62 14.28 -24.33
C PRO A 139 -1.93 13.07 -24.98
N GLN A 140 -1.20 12.28 -24.20
CA GLN A 140 -0.61 11.00 -24.57
C GLN A 140 -1.68 9.89 -24.63
N GLN A 141 -2.65 10.05 -25.53
CA GLN A 141 -3.86 9.24 -25.60
C GLN A 141 -3.59 7.74 -25.67
N GLY A 142 -2.64 7.32 -26.53
CA GLY A 142 -2.27 5.92 -26.69
C GLY A 142 -1.66 5.27 -25.45
N ALA A 143 -1.08 6.05 -24.55
CA ALA A 143 -0.46 5.55 -23.32
C ALA A 143 -1.39 5.65 -22.09
N ALA A 144 -2.23 6.67 -22.00
CA ALA A 144 -2.94 7.01 -20.76
C ALA A 144 -4.31 7.69 -20.92
N GLY A 145 -4.83 7.87 -22.14
CA GLY A 145 -5.93 8.80 -22.38
C GLY A 145 -7.34 8.21 -22.50
N LEU A 146 -7.51 6.89 -22.37
CA LEU A 146 -8.83 6.25 -22.48
C LEU A 146 -9.68 6.51 -21.22
N TRP A 147 -10.80 7.20 -21.39
CA TRP A 147 -11.91 7.20 -20.45
C TRP A 147 -12.84 6.05 -20.80
N THR A 148 -13.19 5.20 -19.85
CA THR A 148 -14.01 3.99 -20.09
C THR A 148 -14.68 3.50 -18.82
N THR A 149 -15.35 2.35 -18.91
CA THR A 149 -15.95 1.62 -17.80
C THR A 149 -15.45 0.17 -17.79
N PRO A 150 -15.56 -0.56 -16.66
CA PRO A 150 -15.22 -1.98 -16.64
C PRO A 150 -15.97 -2.79 -17.71
N THR A 151 -17.25 -2.50 -17.91
CA THR A 151 -18.10 -3.19 -18.90
C THR A 151 -17.66 -2.96 -20.33
N ASP A 152 -17.30 -1.73 -20.70
CA ASP A 152 -16.80 -1.41 -22.04
C ASP A 152 -15.41 -2.02 -22.25
N LEU A 153 -14.50 -1.90 -21.28
CA LEU A 153 -13.16 -2.47 -21.39
C LEU A 153 -13.19 -4.00 -21.53
N ALA A 154 -14.14 -4.68 -20.87
CA ALA A 154 -14.33 -6.13 -20.99
C ALA A 154 -14.60 -6.57 -22.44
N ARG A 155 -15.19 -5.70 -23.27
CA ARG A 155 -15.44 -5.98 -24.69
C ARG A 155 -14.14 -6.06 -25.50
N ILE A 156 -13.14 -5.24 -25.16
CA ILE A 156 -11.81 -5.34 -25.79
C ILE A 156 -11.17 -6.68 -25.45
N PHE A 157 -11.14 -7.07 -24.17
CA PHE A 157 -10.57 -8.36 -23.75
C PHE A 157 -11.29 -9.55 -24.40
N THR A 158 -12.62 -9.46 -24.51
CA THR A 158 -13.45 -10.47 -25.18
C THR A 158 -13.11 -10.57 -26.67
N GLU A 159 -12.97 -9.44 -27.37
CA GLU A 159 -12.60 -9.41 -28.79
C GLU A 159 -11.21 -10.00 -29.03
N VAL A 160 -10.23 -9.71 -28.16
CA VAL A 160 -8.89 -10.30 -28.24
C VAL A 160 -8.95 -11.82 -28.10
N ARG A 161 -9.72 -12.34 -27.13
CA ARG A 161 -9.91 -13.80 -26.98
C ARG A 161 -10.58 -14.41 -28.19
N ARG A 162 -11.66 -13.80 -28.70
CA ARG A 162 -12.36 -14.27 -29.91
C ARG A 162 -11.41 -14.36 -31.10
N ALA A 163 -10.60 -13.33 -31.32
CA ALA A 163 -9.61 -13.31 -32.39
C ALA A 163 -8.56 -14.42 -32.20
N ALA A 164 -8.02 -14.59 -30.99
CA ALA A 164 -7.03 -15.62 -30.69
C ALA A 164 -7.57 -17.05 -30.87
N ARG A 165 -8.89 -17.24 -30.70
CA ARG A 165 -9.57 -18.53 -30.90
C ARG A 165 -10.21 -18.68 -32.28
N ASN A 166 -10.12 -17.65 -33.13
CA ASN A 166 -10.86 -17.56 -34.40
C ASN A 166 -12.38 -17.81 -34.22
N ASP A 167 -12.95 -17.27 -33.14
CA ASP A 167 -14.32 -17.47 -32.71
C ASP A 167 -15.16 -16.20 -32.90
N GLN A 168 -15.55 -15.94 -34.15
CA GLN A 168 -16.37 -14.80 -34.56
C GLN A 168 -15.91 -13.43 -33.99
N PRO A 169 -14.64 -13.03 -34.20
CA PRO A 169 -14.20 -11.69 -33.82
C PRO A 169 -14.92 -10.62 -34.65
N ALA A 170 -15.17 -9.46 -34.04
CA ALA A 170 -15.81 -8.33 -34.69
C ALA A 170 -14.94 -7.72 -35.79
N PHE A 171 -13.64 -7.56 -35.56
CA PHE A 171 -12.71 -6.98 -36.54
C PHE A 171 -11.27 -7.49 -36.46
N LEU A 172 -10.83 -8.05 -35.33
CA LEU A 172 -9.48 -8.59 -35.20
C LEU A 172 -9.37 -9.94 -35.92
N ASN A 173 -8.36 -10.10 -36.78
CA ASN A 173 -8.09 -11.39 -37.41
C ASN A 173 -7.27 -12.32 -36.49
N PRO A 174 -7.19 -13.63 -36.79
CA PRO A 174 -6.43 -14.59 -35.97
C PRO A 174 -4.94 -14.26 -35.79
N THR A 175 -4.30 -13.67 -36.79
CA THR A 175 -2.90 -13.23 -36.69
C THR A 175 -2.72 -12.13 -35.65
N SER A 176 -3.64 -11.16 -35.61
CA SER A 176 -3.69 -10.13 -34.57
C SER A 176 -4.00 -10.74 -33.20
N GLY A 177 -4.97 -11.66 -33.12
CA GLY A 177 -5.29 -12.40 -31.89
C GLY A 177 -4.07 -13.14 -31.32
N ALA A 178 -3.30 -13.82 -32.17
CA ALA A 178 -2.07 -14.49 -31.78
C ALA A 178 -1.00 -13.49 -31.30
N ALA A 179 -0.84 -12.35 -31.98
CA ALA A 179 0.12 -11.31 -31.59
C ALA A 179 -0.20 -10.67 -30.24
N LEU A 180 -1.49 -10.51 -29.91
CA LEU A 180 -1.97 -9.90 -28.66
C LEU A 180 -1.96 -10.87 -27.47
N THR A 181 -1.80 -12.18 -27.72
CA THR A 181 -1.86 -13.21 -26.67
C THR A 181 -0.55 -13.98 -26.50
N THR A 182 0.35 -13.96 -27.48
CA THR A 182 1.63 -14.68 -27.42
C THR A 182 2.71 -13.83 -26.75
N PRO A 183 3.24 -14.26 -25.58
CA PRO A 183 4.22 -13.47 -24.85
C PRO A 183 5.57 -13.40 -25.58
N GLY A 184 6.20 -12.23 -25.49
CA GLY A 184 7.62 -12.02 -25.81
C GLY A 184 8.44 -11.86 -24.53
N LEU A 185 9.42 -10.96 -24.54
CA LEU A 185 10.21 -10.62 -23.35
C LEU A 185 9.32 -10.11 -22.21
N GLY A 186 9.65 -10.44 -20.97
CA GLY A 186 8.90 -10.01 -19.79
C GLY A 186 7.46 -10.53 -19.72
N ASP A 187 7.20 -11.67 -20.38
CA ASP A 187 5.86 -12.26 -20.52
C ASP A 187 4.83 -11.28 -21.11
N TRP A 188 5.27 -10.34 -21.96
CA TRP A 188 4.41 -9.33 -22.56
C TRP A 188 4.20 -9.59 -24.06
N ALA A 189 2.94 -9.70 -24.46
CA ALA A 189 2.53 -9.76 -25.86
C ALA A 189 2.47 -8.34 -26.47
N VAL A 190 1.98 -8.20 -27.69
CA VAL A 190 1.64 -6.87 -28.23
C VAL A 190 0.45 -6.34 -27.44
N GLY A 191 0.60 -5.31 -26.61
CA GLY A 191 -0.51 -4.70 -25.88
C GLY A 191 -0.87 -5.26 -24.50
N PHE A 192 -0.51 -6.51 -24.19
CA PHE A 192 -1.00 -7.19 -22.98
C PHE A 192 0.12 -7.97 -22.27
N GLY A 193 0.08 -7.97 -20.93
CA GLY A 193 0.80 -8.96 -20.14
C GLY A 193 0.13 -10.33 -20.28
N VAL A 194 0.92 -11.39 -20.25
CA VAL A 194 0.46 -12.78 -20.30
C VAL A 194 0.97 -13.48 -19.05
N ARG A 195 0.09 -14.24 -18.40
CA ARG A 195 0.46 -15.02 -17.21
C ARG A 195 -0.19 -16.39 -17.22
N GLY A 196 0.28 -17.28 -16.36
CA GLY A 196 -0.23 -18.63 -16.23
C GLY A 196 0.06 -19.49 -17.45
N GLN A 197 -0.41 -20.73 -17.44
CA GLN A 197 -0.22 -21.72 -18.49
C GLN A 197 -1.47 -22.60 -18.62
N GLY A 198 -1.63 -23.29 -19.75
CA GLY A 198 -2.78 -24.17 -19.97
C GLY A 198 -4.12 -23.45 -19.79
N ALA A 199 -5.02 -24.04 -19.00
CA ALA A 199 -6.35 -23.48 -18.71
C ALA A 199 -6.30 -22.16 -17.91
N GLU A 200 -5.25 -21.93 -17.13
CA GLU A 200 -5.07 -20.70 -16.33
C GLU A 200 -4.29 -19.62 -17.09
N ARG A 201 -4.00 -19.83 -18.39
CA ARG A 201 -3.33 -18.81 -19.20
C ARG A 201 -4.27 -17.62 -19.41
N ALA A 202 -3.83 -16.45 -19.00
CA ALA A 202 -4.60 -15.21 -19.06
C ALA A 202 -3.83 -14.06 -19.69
N ILE A 203 -4.55 -13.16 -20.35
CA ILE A 203 -4.07 -11.82 -20.67
C ILE A 203 -4.49 -10.85 -19.57
N HIS A 204 -3.65 -9.86 -19.29
CA HIS A 204 -3.94 -8.85 -18.29
C HIS A 204 -3.34 -7.49 -18.64
N HIS A 205 -3.87 -6.45 -18.01
CA HIS A 205 -3.28 -5.12 -18.02
C HIS A 205 -3.67 -4.35 -16.75
N GLY A 206 -2.74 -3.54 -16.24
CA GLY A 206 -3.00 -2.59 -15.16
C GLY A 206 -3.18 -1.17 -15.68
N GLY A 207 -3.60 -0.25 -14.84
CA GLY A 207 -3.64 1.17 -15.19
C GLY A 207 -3.50 2.04 -13.95
N ALA A 208 -2.72 3.11 -14.06
CA ALA A 208 -2.54 4.09 -13.01
C ALA A 208 -2.41 5.48 -13.63
N ASN A 209 -3.45 6.29 -13.45
CA ASN A 209 -3.40 7.74 -13.62
C ASN A 209 -3.58 8.36 -12.23
N SER A 210 -3.23 9.63 -12.07
CA SER A 210 -3.41 10.35 -10.80
C SER A 210 -4.85 10.20 -10.34
N GLY A 211 -5.04 9.65 -9.14
CA GLY A 211 -6.35 9.43 -8.53
C GLY A 211 -7.19 8.30 -9.13
N PHE A 212 -6.63 7.43 -9.98
CA PHE A 212 -7.35 6.29 -10.56
C PHE A 212 -6.48 5.03 -10.63
N ARG A 213 -7.08 3.86 -10.43
CA ARG A 213 -6.43 2.54 -10.64
C ARG A 213 -7.33 1.61 -11.43
N CYS A 214 -6.74 0.78 -12.27
CA CYS A 214 -7.41 -0.25 -13.05
C CYS A 214 -6.63 -1.56 -12.98
N PHE A 215 -7.35 -2.66 -12.87
CA PHE A 215 -6.85 -4.02 -13.00
C PHE A 215 -7.79 -4.78 -13.93
N ALA A 216 -7.25 -5.42 -14.95
CA ALA A 216 -8.03 -6.20 -15.91
C ALA A 216 -7.32 -7.52 -16.20
N LEU A 217 -8.08 -8.61 -16.21
CA LEU A 217 -7.60 -9.94 -16.54
C LEU A 217 -8.69 -10.75 -17.24
N LEU A 218 -8.30 -11.59 -18.19
CA LEU A 218 -9.17 -12.56 -18.84
C LEU A 218 -8.41 -13.85 -19.16
N PHE A 219 -8.94 -14.99 -18.72
CA PHE A 219 -8.45 -16.32 -19.04
C PHE A 219 -8.81 -16.68 -20.48
N LEU A 220 -7.80 -17.07 -21.27
CA LEU A 220 -7.97 -17.34 -22.70
C LEU A 220 -8.75 -18.63 -22.95
N ASP A 221 -8.65 -19.61 -22.05
CA ASP A 221 -9.34 -20.89 -22.22
C ASP A 221 -10.82 -20.79 -21.84
N SER A 222 -11.15 -20.53 -20.57
CA SER A 222 -12.54 -20.44 -20.12
C SER A 222 -13.28 -19.21 -20.64
N GLY A 223 -12.58 -18.09 -20.82
CA GLY A 223 -13.18 -16.79 -21.10
C GLY A 223 -13.63 -16.03 -19.86
N ASP A 224 -13.43 -16.61 -18.68
CA ASP A 224 -13.66 -15.90 -17.42
C ASP A 224 -12.68 -14.74 -17.28
N GLY A 225 -13.13 -13.66 -16.66
CA GLY A 225 -12.32 -12.48 -16.47
C GLY A 225 -12.94 -11.50 -15.51
N VAL A 226 -12.15 -10.52 -15.13
CA VAL A 226 -12.54 -9.50 -14.17
C VAL A 226 -11.82 -8.20 -14.50
N ILE A 227 -12.55 -7.11 -14.37
CA ILE A 227 -12.02 -5.76 -14.50
C ILE A 227 -12.49 -4.95 -13.30
N VAL A 228 -11.54 -4.43 -12.53
CA VAL A 228 -11.81 -3.58 -11.38
C VAL A 228 -11.19 -2.21 -11.63
N MET A 229 -12.01 -1.17 -11.54
CA MET A 229 -11.58 0.22 -11.64
C MET A 229 -11.95 0.94 -10.35
N THR A 230 -11.03 1.74 -9.85
CA THR A 230 -11.21 2.56 -8.64
C THR A 230 -10.75 3.98 -8.90
N ASN A 231 -11.36 4.93 -8.21
CA ASN A 231 -11.11 6.36 -8.37
C ASN A 231 -10.30 6.94 -7.18
N SER A 232 -9.31 6.19 -6.71
CA SER A 232 -8.36 6.64 -5.69
C SER A 232 -6.95 6.15 -5.99
N ASP A 233 -5.92 6.94 -5.67
CA ASP A 233 -4.52 6.51 -5.69
C ASP A 233 -4.26 5.30 -4.77
N SER A 234 -5.00 5.19 -3.68
CA SER A 234 -4.96 4.05 -2.75
C SER A 234 -5.94 2.91 -3.11
N GLY A 235 -6.68 3.05 -4.22
CA GLY A 235 -7.73 2.12 -4.61
C GLY A 235 -7.22 0.73 -5.03
N GLY A 236 -5.91 0.58 -5.25
CA GLY A 236 -5.28 -0.72 -5.56
C GLY A 236 -5.54 -1.78 -4.50
N ALA A 237 -5.47 -1.43 -3.21
CA ALA A 237 -5.72 -2.39 -2.13
C ALA A 237 -7.16 -2.93 -2.13
N LEU A 238 -8.14 -2.08 -2.46
CA LEU A 238 -9.53 -2.49 -2.62
C LEU A 238 -9.68 -3.40 -3.84
N ALA A 239 -9.05 -3.04 -4.97
CA ALA A 239 -9.08 -3.87 -6.16
C ALA A 239 -8.48 -5.26 -5.90
N ASP A 240 -7.37 -5.34 -5.20
CA ASP A 240 -6.75 -6.61 -4.81
C ASP A 240 -7.67 -7.47 -3.93
N GLU A 241 -8.41 -6.87 -2.97
CA GLU A 241 -9.37 -7.62 -2.15
C GLU A 241 -10.55 -8.17 -2.97
N ILE A 242 -11.10 -7.35 -3.89
CA ILE A 242 -12.16 -7.76 -4.81
C ILE A 242 -11.68 -8.92 -5.69
N MET A 243 -10.48 -8.78 -6.26
CA MET A 243 -9.85 -9.80 -7.09
C MET A 243 -9.64 -11.12 -6.33
N ARG A 244 -9.17 -11.04 -5.07
CA ARG A 244 -8.97 -12.22 -4.21
C ARG A 244 -10.29 -12.92 -3.88
N THR A 245 -11.33 -12.14 -3.60
CA THR A 245 -12.68 -12.67 -3.34
C THR A 245 -13.22 -13.40 -4.57
N ILE A 246 -13.17 -12.76 -5.74
CA ILE A 246 -13.59 -13.36 -7.00
C ILE A 246 -12.78 -14.62 -7.31
N ALA A 247 -11.46 -14.58 -7.14
CA ALA A 247 -10.63 -15.74 -7.41
C ALA A 247 -10.95 -16.92 -6.48
N ASN A 248 -11.29 -16.67 -5.20
CA ASN A 248 -11.74 -17.70 -4.29
C ASN A 248 -13.11 -18.26 -4.68
N ASP A 249 -14.08 -17.39 -4.96
CA ASP A 249 -15.48 -17.79 -5.26
C ASP A 249 -15.60 -18.53 -6.59
N TYR A 250 -14.79 -18.16 -7.59
CA TYR A 250 -14.76 -18.77 -8.91
C TYR A 250 -13.70 -19.87 -9.05
N GLY A 251 -12.97 -20.18 -7.97
CA GLY A 251 -11.99 -21.27 -7.94
C GLY A 251 -10.77 -21.05 -8.84
N TRP A 252 -10.37 -19.80 -9.09
CA TRP A 252 -9.17 -19.47 -9.87
C TRP A 252 -7.91 -19.68 -9.04
N ALA A 253 -7.46 -20.93 -8.93
CA ALA A 253 -6.39 -21.34 -8.01
C ALA A 253 -5.09 -20.53 -8.15
N ALA A 254 -4.68 -20.17 -9.38
CA ALA A 254 -3.50 -19.30 -9.60
C ALA A 254 -3.66 -17.83 -9.18
N MET A 255 -4.87 -17.40 -8.81
CA MET A 255 -5.19 -16.03 -8.39
C MET A 255 -5.76 -15.95 -6.98
N ALA A 256 -6.35 -17.06 -6.50
CA ALA A 256 -6.83 -17.21 -5.15
C ALA A 256 -5.66 -16.97 -4.20
N SER A 257 -5.80 -15.99 -3.31
CA SER A 257 -4.84 -15.88 -2.22
C SER A 257 -5.05 -17.04 -1.29
N GLN A 258 -4.01 -17.85 -1.11
CA GLN A 258 -3.99 -18.74 0.03
C GLN A 258 -4.08 -17.87 1.29
N PRO A 259 -4.96 -18.18 2.25
CA PRO A 259 -5.02 -17.44 3.50
C PRO A 259 -3.62 -17.39 4.11
N LEU A 260 -3.09 -16.19 4.35
CA LEU A 260 -1.83 -16.06 5.07
C LEU A 260 -2.07 -16.62 6.48
N ARG A 261 -1.47 -17.77 6.76
CA ARG A 261 -1.48 -18.41 8.08
C ARG A 261 -0.19 -18.06 8.77
N ASP A 262 -0.28 -17.70 10.05
CA ASP A 262 0.92 -17.54 10.87
C ASP A 262 1.66 -18.88 10.89
N ALA A 263 2.95 -18.83 10.55
CA ALA A 263 3.87 -19.89 10.92
C ALA A 263 3.86 -20.06 12.46
N PRO A 264 4.03 -21.28 12.98
CA PRO A 264 4.10 -21.50 14.41
C PRO A 264 5.37 -20.84 14.97
N VAL A 265 5.21 -19.69 15.62
CA VAL A 265 6.30 -18.95 16.27
C VAL A 265 6.03 -18.90 17.78
N PRO A 266 6.99 -19.29 18.63
CA PRO A 266 6.82 -19.21 20.08
C PRO A 266 6.48 -17.78 20.53
N LEU A 267 5.56 -17.65 21.49
CA LEU A 267 5.12 -16.34 21.98
C LEU A 267 6.29 -15.49 22.48
N ALA A 268 7.28 -16.10 23.15
CA ALA A 268 8.50 -15.43 23.59
C ALA A 268 9.31 -14.82 22.44
N THR A 269 9.33 -15.47 21.27
CA THR A 269 9.96 -14.95 20.06
C THR A 269 9.18 -13.76 19.52
N LEU A 270 7.85 -13.81 19.51
CA LEU A 270 7.01 -12.68 19.11
C LEU A 270 7.17 -11.49 20.05
N HIS A 271 7.23 -11.70 21.36
CA HIS A 271 7.53 -10.63 22.34
C HIS A 271 8.87 -9.97 22.05
N ALA A 272 9.91 -10.73 21.71
CA ALA A 272 11.22 -10.18 21.40
C ALA A 272 11.22 -9.22 20.18
N TYR A 273 10.23 -9.38 19.28
CA TYR A 273 10.04 -8.52 18.11
C TYR A 273 9.25 -7.23 18.38
N ALA A 274 8.59 -7.10 19.52
CA ALA A 274 7.93 -5.85 19.87
C ALA A 274 8.98 -4.74 20.11
N GLY A 275 8.70 -3.53 19.62
CA GLY A 275 9.58 -2.38 19.80
C GLY A 275 9.46 -1.36 18.68
N HIS A 276 10.30 -0.33 18.79
CA HIS A 276 10.39 0.76 17.84
C HIS A 276 11.47 0.50 16.80
N TYR A 277 11.11 0.66 15.54
CA TYR A 277 12.01 0.47 14.40
C TYR A 277 11.98 1.72 13.51
N ALA A 278 13.14 2.23 13.13
CA ALA A 278 13.23 3.44 12.30
C ALA A 278 14.37 3.34 11.28
N GLY A 279 14.15 3.92 10.09
CA GLY A 279 15.14 3.97 9.02
C GLY A 279 14.69 4.88 7.88
N GLY A 280 15.53 5.85 7.53
CA GLY A 280 15.16 6.87 6.54
C GLY A 280 13.92 7.66 6.98
N PRO A 281 12.91 7.86 6.11
CA PRO A 281 11.67 8.57 6.45
C PRO A 281 10.61 7.67 7.12
N VAL A 282 10.92 6.39 7.39
CA VAL A 282 9.96 5.40 7.87
C VAL A 282 10.24 5.04 9.32
N ALA A 283 9.17 4.97 10.12
CA ALA A 283 9.19 4.41 11.45
C ALA A 283 8.02 3.43 11.62
N ALA A 284 8.24 2.37 12.39
CA ALA A 284 7.27 1.33 12.69
C ALA A 284 7.29 1.05 14.19
N GLU A 285 6.11 1.15 14.82
CA GLU A 285 5.91 0.65 16.18
C GLU A 285 5.30 -0.74 16.12
N VAL A 286 6.04 -1.76 16.51
CA VAL A 286 5.59 -3.16 16.51
C VAL A 286 5.16 -3.55 17.92
N THR A 287 3.93 -4.04 18.05
CA THR A 287 3.32 -4.46 19.31
C THR A 287 2.75 -5.87 19.20
N LEU A 288 2.61 -6.55 20.33
CA LEU A 288 1.92 -7.83 20.41
C LEU A 288 0.48 -7.61 20.90
N ALA A 289 -0.50 -8.02 20.11
CA ALA A 289 -1.92 -7.93 20.47
C ALA A 289 -2.62 -9.27 20.17
N GLY A 290 -3.20 -9.89 21.20
CA GLY A 290 -3.91 -11.17 21.05
C GLY A 290 -3.03 -12.30 20.50
N GLY A 291 -1.76 -12.35 20.91
CA GLY A 291 -0.78 -13.36 20.45
C GLY A 291 -0.26 -13.15 19.03
N ARG A 292 -0.48 -11.98 18.43
CA ARG A 292 -0.05 -11.65 17.06
C ARG A 292 0.67 -10.31 17.03
N LEU A 293 1.61 -10.18 16.11
CA LEU A 293 2.30 -8.91 15.90
C LEU A 293 1.43 -7.95 15.09
N VAL A 294 1.45 -6.68 15.47
CA VAL A 294 0.77 -5.58 14.79
C VAL A 294 1.73 -4.40 14.71
N ALA A 295 1.86 -3.78 13.54
CA ALA A 295 2.72 -2.63 13.31
C ALA A 295 1.90 -1.36 13.06
N ARG A 296 2.36 -0.22 13.61
CA ARG A 296 1.87 1.11 13.26
C ARG A 296 2.96 1.86 12.51
N THR A 297 2.69 2.18 11.24
CA THR A 297 3.63 2.80 10.29
C THR A 297 3.16 4.19 9.85
N GLY A 298 2.54 4.94 10.77
CA GLY A 298 1.99 6.29 10.51
C GLY A 298 0.57 6.32 9.90
N GLY A 299 0.01 5.18 9.51
CA GLY A 299 -1.38 5.06 9.07
C GLY A 299 -2.42 5.17 10.21
N PRO A 300 -3.71 5.39 9.88
CA PRO A 300 -4.77 5.57 10.88
C PRO A 300 -5.03 4.31 11.72
N LEU A 301 -4.82 3.13 11.15
CA LEU A 301 -4.97 1.84 11.82
C LEU A 301 -3.65 1.05 11.80
N PRO A 302 -3.36 0.31 12.87
CA PRO A 302 -2.20 -0.58 12.91
C PRO A 302 -2.51 -1.84 12.07
N GLU A 303 -1.51 -2.37 11.36
CA GLU A 303 -1.65 -3.52 10.48
C GLU A 303 -1.08 -4.80 11.11
N ARG A 304 -1.77 -5.92 10.93
CA ARG A 304 -1.27 -7.22 11.42
C ARG A 304 -0.03 -7.63 10.63
N LEU A 305 1.00 -8.11 11.33
CA LEU A 305 2.15 -8.79 10.72
C LEU A 305 1.89 -10.30 10.77
N VAL A 306 1.64 -10.92 9.62
CA VAL A 306 1.45 -12.36 9.51
C VAL A 306 2.81 -13.04 9.40
N MET A 307 3.16 -13.90 10.35
CA MET A 307 4.45 -14.57 10.34
C MET A 307 4.50 -15.61 9.21
N LEU A 308 5.48 -15.52 8.32
CA LEU A 308 5.75 -16.48 7.25
C LEU A 308 6.79 -17.53 7.66
N SER A 309 7.67 -17.16 8.60
CA SER A 309 8.65 -18.02 9.26
C SER A 309 8.90 -17.47 10.67
N PRO A 310 9.76 -18.09 11.50
CA PRO A 310 10.16 -17.49 12.78
C PRO A 310 10.76 -16.09 12.67
N THR A 311 11.33 -15.69 11.53
CA THR A 311 11.98 -14.38 11.34
C THR A 311 11.29 -13.49 10.31
N ARG A 312 10.53 -14.05 9.37
CA ARG A 312 9.93 -13.33 8.26
C ARG A 312 8.44 -13.13 8.47
N PHE A 313 7.94 -11.96 8.11
CA PHE A 313 6.53 -11.62 8.16
C PHE A 313 6.06 -10.95 6.88
N ARG A 314 4.74 -10.91 6.70
CA ARG A 314 4.05 -10.09 5.72
C ARG A 314 3.01 -9.23 6.41
N ALA A 315 3.10 -7.93 6.20
CA ALA A 315 2.10 -6.98 6.66
C ALA A 315 0.78 -7.20 5.90
N ALA A 316 -0.31 -7.41 6.64
CA ALA A 316 -1.58 -7.90 6.10
C ALA A 316 -2.28 -6.88 5.19
N VAL A 317 -2.03 -5.58 5.40
CA VAL A 317 -2.67 -4.50 4.65
C VAL A 317 -1.73 -3.97 3.57
N SER A 318 -0.51 -3.55 3.94
CA SER A 318 0.44 -3.00 2.98
C SER A 318 1.08 -4.06 2.07
N GLY A 319 1.04 -5.34 2.44
CA GLY A 319 1.66 -6.43 1.69
C GLY A 319 3.19 -6.45 1.78
N VAL A 320 3.80 -5.50 2.51
CA VAL A 320 5.24 -5.43 2.71
C VAL A 320 5.72 -6.69 3.44
N GLU A 321 6.78 -7.30 2.92
CA GLU A 321 7.44 -8.41 3.60
C GLU A 321 8.72 -7.92 4.25
N GLY A 322 8.85 -8.23 5.54
CA GLY A 322 10.01 -7.89 6.35
C GLY A 322 10.62 -9.11 7.00
N GLU A 323 11.88 -9.01 7.35
CA GLU A 323 12.60 -10.00 8.14
C GLU A 323 13.21 -9.32 9.38
N PHE A 324 12.91 -9.86 10.55
CA PHE A 324 13.54 -9.42 11.80
C PHE A 324 14.99 -9.87 11.83
N GLU A 325 15.89 -8.91 12.01
CA GLU A 325 17.32 -9.16 12.12
C GLU A 325 17.73 -9.35 13.57
N ARG A 326 18.72 -10.21 13.80
CA ARG A 326 19.32 -10.42 15.12
C ARG A 326 20.83 -10.19 15.08
N GLY A 327 21.36 -9.64 16.16
CA GLY A 327 22.79 -9.49 16.40
C GLY A 327 23.45 -10.81 16.82
N ALA A 328 24.77 -10.78 16.98
CA ALA A 328 25.57 -11.94 17.39
C ALA A 328 25.21 -12.46 18.80
N ASP A 329 24.63 -11.60 19.64
CA ASP A 329 24.12 -11.89 20.98
C ASP A 329 22.68 -12.47 20.96
N GLY A 330 22.08 -12.60 19.78
CA GLY A 330 20.70 -13.05 19.60
C GLY A 330 19.63 -11.98 19.86
N ALA A 331 20.00 -10.74 20.21
CA ALA A 331 19.06 -9.64 20.37
C ALA A 331 18.51 -9.19 19.01
N VAL A 332 17.24 -8.79 18.95
CA VAL A 332 16.64 -8.25 17.72
C VAL A 332 17.20 -6.84 17.48
N THR A 333 17.81 -6.62 16.33
CA THR A 333 18.53 -5.38 15.99
C THR A 333 17.79 -4.53 14.96
N GLY A 334 16.82 -5.08 14.24
CA GLY A 334 16.10 -4.34 13.21
C GLY A 334 15.09 -5.16 12.41
N ILE A 335 14.50 -4.51 11.42
CA ILE A 335 13.66 -5.12 10.38
C ILE A 335 14.25 -4.76 9.03
N ARG A 336 14.51 -5.76 8.20
CA ARG A 336 14.89 -5.57 6.80
C ARG A 336 13.67 -5.78 5.92
N VAL A 337 13.32 -4.80 5.10
CA VAL A 337 12.30 -4.94 4.05
C VAL A 337 12.88 -5.79 2.93
N VAL A 338 12.22 -6.91 2.62
CA VAL A 338 12.69 -7.90 1.62
C VAL A 338 11.80 -7.97 0.38
N ALA A 339 10.54 -7.55 0.46
CA ALA A 339 9.63 -7.43 -0.70
C ALA A 339 8.48 -6.45 -0.44
N GLY A 340 7.76 -6.05 -1.49
CA GLY A 340 6.57 -5.21 -1.40
C GLY A 340 6.82 -3.71 -1.21
N ALA A 341 8.07 -3.30 -0.96
CA ALA A 341 8.53 -1.92 -0.91
C ALA A 341 10.04 -1.86 -1.25
N PRO A 342 10.61 -0.67 -1.53
CA PRO A 342 12.06 -0.53 -1.72
C PRO A 342 12.84 -1.12 -0.54
N THR A 343 13.91 -1.85 -0.85
CA THR A 343 14.77 -2.48 0.15
C THR A 343 15.32 -1.42 1.11
N MET A 344 15.06 -1.59 2.40
CA MET A 344 15.55 -0.73 3.46
C MET A 344 15.69 -1.52 4.76
N VAL A 345 16.50 -0.99 5.69
CA VAL A 345 16.65 -1.54 7.03
C VAL A 345 16.13 -0.50 8.03
N LEU A 346 15.20 -0.92 8.87
CA LEU A 346 14.74 -0.18 10.03
C LEU A 346 15.53 -0.68 11.24
N ALA A 347 16.43 0.14 11.76
CA ALA A 347 17.17 -0.20 12.96
C ALA A 347 16.22 -0.17 14.16
N ARG A 348 16.37 -1.14 15.07
CA ARG A 348 15.67 -1.11 16.35
C ARG A 348 16.28 -0.01 17.20
N GLY A 349 15.46 0.97 17.55
CA GLY A 349 15.87 2.10 18.37
C GLY A 349 15.26 2.03 19.76
N PRO A 350 15.72 2.88 20.71
CA PRO A 350 14.93 3.15 21.90
C PRO A 350 13.55 3.62 21.46
N ALA A 351 12.50 3.25 22.21
CA ALA A 351 11.20 3.89 22.04
C ALA A 351 11.42 5.41 22.06
N PRO A 352 10.77 6.19 21.18
CA PRO A 352 10.96 7.63 21.14
C PRO A 352 10.84 8.18 22.56
N ALA A 353 11.88 8.90 22.99
CA ALA A 353 12.00 9.41 24.34
C ALA A 353 10.89 10.44 24.62
N GLY A 354 9.70 9.95 24.93
CA GLY A 354 8.71 10.69 25.70
C GLY A 354 9.21 10.73 27.13
N GLY A 355 10.24 11.53 27.39
CA GLY A 355 10.60 11.88 28.76
C GLY A 355 9.35 12.46 29.42
N PHE A 356 9.01 11.98 30.62
CA PHE A 356 7.91 12.48 31.46
C PHE A 356 8.12 13.95 31.93
N ALA A 357 8.86 14.76 31.18
CA ALA A 357 9.44 16.02 31.64
C ALA A 357 8.60 17.26 31.31
N SER A 358 7.54 17.15 30.50
CA SER A 358 6.68 18.30 30.16
C SER A 358 5.25 18.21 30.71
N GLU A 359 4.80 17.05 31.18
CA GLU A 359 3.45 16.85 31.71
C GLU A 359 3.44 15.93 32.94
N PRO A 360 2.56 16.16 33.93
CA PRO A 360 2.49 15.34 35.12
C PRO A 360 2.05 13.91 34.76
N LEU A 361 2.78 12.92 35.30
CA LEU A 361 2.34 11.52 35.27
C LEU A 361 1.24 11.31 36.32
N LEU A 362 0.15 10.66 35.91
CA LEU A 362 -1.05 10.50 36.73
C LEU A 362 -1.34 9.02 36.98
N LEU A 363 -1.82 8.69 38.19
CA LEU A 363 -2.48 7.42 38.48
C LEU A 363 -3.97 7.59 38.19
N ARG A 364 -4.52 6.85 37.23
CA ARG A 364 -5.91 7.03 36.77
C ARG A 364 -6.64 5.70 36.76
N GLY A 365 -7.77 5.61 37.43
CA GLY A 365 -8.51 4.35 37.52
C GLY A 365 -9.83 4.49 38.24
N SER A 366 -10.49 3.37 38.52
CA SER A 366 -11.75 3.36 39.26
C SER A 366 -11.65 3.95 40.68
N MET A 367 -10.43 4.08 41.25
CA MET A 367 -10.22 4.75 42.54
C MET A 367 -10.41 6.27 42.49
N ASN A 368 -10.42 6.88 41.31
CA ASN A 368 -10.57 8.32 41.12
C ASN A 368 -11.37 8.69 39.86
N ASP A 369 -12.32 7.83 39.48
CA ASP A 369 -13.19 7.98 38.31
C ASP A 369 -12.43 8.25 37.00
N TRP A 370 -11.24 7.66 36.86
CA TRP A 370 -10.33 7.90 35.74
C TRP A 370 -9.91 9.37 35.57
N GLY A 371 -10.08 10.19 36.61
CA GLY A 371 -9.77 11.61 36.65
C GLY A 371 -8.27 11.91 36.68
N THR A 372 -7.92 13.19 36.76
CA THR A 372 -6.53 13.68 36.72
C THR A 372 -6.03 14.20 38.06
N THR A 373 -6.71 13.84 39.15
CA THR A 373 -6.46 14.39 40.49
C THR A 373 -5.31 13.72 41.22
N GLN A 374 -4.95 12.49 40.86
CA GLN A 374 -3.89 11.73 41.52
C GLN A 374 -2.57 11.83 40.74
N VAL A 375 -1.78 12.84 41.07
CA VAL A 375 -0.46 13.08 40.47
C VAL A 375 0.61 12.18 41.11
N MET A 376 1.51 11.64 40.30
CA MET A 376 2.71 10.94 40.77
C MET A 376 3.89 11.92 40.84
N ALA A 377 4.46 12.06 42.04
CA ALA A 377 5.60 12.94 42.29
C ALA A 377 6.92 12.21 42.05
N ALA A 378 7.95 12.91 41.57
CA ALA A 378 9.28 12.34 41.43
C ALA A 378 9.84 11.92 42.81
N VAL A 379 10.57 10.80 42.86
CA VAL A 379 11.20 10.29 44.08
C VAL A 379 12.72 10.30 43.99
N GLU A 380 13.38 10.43 45.14
CA GLU A 380 14.84 10.39 45.26
C GLU A 380 15.36 9.00 44.82
N GLY A 381 16.36 8.97 43.93
CA GLY A 381 16.83 7.73 43.29
C GLY A 381 16.20 7.43 41.92
N GLY A 382 15.26 8.26 41.44
CA GLY A 382 14.65 8.15 40.12
C GLY A 382 13.29 7.44 40.14
N GLY A 383 12.40 7.82 39.23
CA GLY A 383 11.03 7.32 39.15
C GLY A 383 9.99 8.26 39.74
N PHE A 384 8.77 7.76 39.90
CA PHE A 384 7.62 8.52 40.39
C PHE A 384 6.82 7.70 41.41
N ALA A 385 6.24 8.35 42.42
CA ALA A 385 5.36 7.70 43.37
C ALA A 385 4.15 8.54 43.76
N THR A 386 3.09 7.87 44.18
CA THR A 386 1.92 8.50 44.79
C THR A 386 1.28 7.57 45.81
N ASP A 387 0.65 8.15 46.83
CA ASP A 387 -0.04 7.38 47.86
C ASP A 387 -1.55 7.59 47.76
N VAL A 388 -2.32 6.49 47.85
CA VAL A 388 -3.78 6.51 47.76
C VAL A 388 -4.38 5.75 48.94
N ALA A 389 -5.37 6.34 49.60
CA ALA A 389 -6.19 5.63 50.57
C ALA A 389 -7.22 4.77 49.84
N LEU A 390 -7.21 3.46 50.10
CA LEU A 390 -8.08 2.49 49.41
C LEU A 390 -8.86 1.66 50.43
N ALA A 391 -10.12 1.38 50.10
CA ALA A 391 -10.98 0.48 50.84
C ALA A 391 -10.87 -0.96 50.28
N PRO A 392 -11.31 -1.99 51.01
CA PRO A 392 -11.39 -3.35 50.48
C PRO A 392 -12.24 -3.39 49.23
N GLY A 393 -11.70 -3.91 48.13
CA GLY A 393 -12.30 -3.73 46.82
C GLY A 393 -11.45 -4.26 45.68
N SER A 394 -12.02 -4.23 44.49
CA SER A 394 -11.29 -4.48 43.24
C SER A 394 -11.23 -3.18 42.46
N TYR A 395 -10.05 -2.82 42.00
CA TYR A 395 -9.79 -1.60 41.27
C TYR A 395 -9.17 -1.92 39.91
N GLU A 396 -9.40 -1.05 38.95
CA GLU A 396 -8.69 -1.03 37.67
C GLU A 396 -8.06 0.33 37.46
N PHE A 397 -6.84 0.38 36.93
CA PHE A 397 -6.14 1.63 36.74
C PHE A 397 -5.04 1.55 35.67
N LYS A 398 -4.48 2.70 35.32
CA LYS A 398 -3.30 2.90 34.48
C LYS A 398 -2.47 4.06 35.00
N LEU A 399 -1.24 4.16 34.52
CA LEU A 399 -0.44 5.38 34.65
C LEU A 399 -0.43 6.12 33.32
N GLY A 400 -0.67 7.42 33.30
CA GLY A 400 -0.69 8.15 32.04
C GLY A 400 -0.75 9.67 32.17
N SER A 401 -0.63 10.34 31.03
CA SER A 401 -0.83 11.79 30.92
C SER A 401 -2.33 12.12 30.90
N ALA A 402 -2.67 13.40 31.07
CA ALA A 402 -4.05 13.84 31.00
C ALA A 402 -4.71 13.49 29.65
N ASP A 403 -3.92 13.54 28.57
CA ASP A 403 -4.36 13.31 27.19
C ASP A 403 -4.15 11.89 26.67
N TRP A 404 -3.53 10.99 27.45
CA TRP A 404 -3.14 9.62 27.06
C TRP A 404 -2.23 9.50 25.82
N ARG A 405 -1.69 10.62 25.33
CA ARG A 405 -0.78 10.64 24.18
C ARG A 405 0.66 10.60 24.65
N THR A 406 0.99 11.41 25.65
CA THR A 406 2.34 11.51 26.22
C THR A 406 2.71 10.28 27.04
N ALA A 407 1.78 9.78 27.86
CA ALA A 407 1.96 8.55 28.62
C ALA A 407 0.66 7.75 28.72
N ASP A 408 0.77 6.44 28.52
CA ASP A 408 -0.28 5.44 28.68
C ASP A 408 0.44 4.13 29.00
N LEU A 409 0.46 3.73 30.26
CA LEU A 409 1.18 2.57 30.76
C LEU A 409 0.20 1.64 31.47
N GLY A 410 0.23 0.36 31.08
CA GLY A 410 -0.63 -0.69 31.61
C GLY A 410 0.11 -2.02 31.77
N ALA A 411 -0.59 -3.11 32.06
CA ALA A 411 -0.01 -4.43 32.24
C ALA A 411 -0.21 -5.35 31.02
N ASP A 412 0.53 -6.47 31.00
CA ASP A 412 0.37 -7.57 30.05
C ASP A 412 -0.79 -8.51 30.45
N GLY A 413 -2.02 -7.97 30.47
CA GLY A 413 -3.26 -8.73 30.74
C GLY A 413 -3.86 -8.58 32.15
N LEU A 414 -4.80 -9.47 32.49
CA LEU A 414 -5.72 -9.36 33.65
C LEU A 414 -5.14 -9.85 34.99
N LEU A 415 -3.82 -9.97 35.14
CA LEU A 415 -3.26 -10.38 36.42
C LEU A 415 -3.26 -9.19 37.40
N PRO A 416 -3.80 -9.35 38.62
CA PRO A 416 -3.78 -8.27 39.59
C PRO A 416 -2.35 -8.02 40.06
N VAL A 417 -1.99 -6.74 40.18
CA VAL A 417 -0.73 -6.34 40.81
C VAL A 417 -0.74 -6.73 42.29
N ALA A 418 0.37 -7.28 42.77
CA ALA A 418 0.54 -7.62 44.18
C ALA A 418 0.72 -6.34 45.02
N THR A 419 0.28 -6.38 46.28
CA THR A 419 0.39 -5.27 47.23
C THR A 419 1.54 -5.43 48.23
N ASP A 420 2.48 -6.33 47.94
CA ASP A 420 3.66 -6.64 48.77
C ASP A 420 4.93 -5.89 48.33
N GLY A 421 4.80 -4.98 47.36
CA GLY A 421 5.92 -4.23 46.79
C GLY A 421 6.66 -4.94 45.65
N THR A 422 6.23 -6.14 45.25
CA THR A 422 6.84 -6.84 44.10
C THR A 422 6.61 -6.05 42.81
N PRO A 423 7.67 -5.67 42.07
CA PRO A 423 7.52 -4.93 40.81
C PRO A 423 6.84 -5.76 39.72
N MET A 424 5.88 -5.15 39.03
CA MET A 424 5.24 -5.63 37.82
C MET A 424 5.76 -4.84 36.62
N ALA A 425 6.14 -5.51 35.54
CA ALA A 425 6.53 -4.84 34.30
C ALA A 425 5.33 -4.11 33.68
N LEU A 426 5.54 -2.86 33.24
CA LEU A 426 4.55 -2.08 32.52
C LEU A 426 4.84 -2.05 31.02
N LEU A 427 3.76 -1.98 30.25
CA LEU A 427 3.77 -1.87 28.81
C LEU A 427 3.20 -0.52 28.36
N PRO A 428 3.84 0.15 27.39
CA PRO A 428 3.21 1.24 26.65
C PRO A 428 1.87 0.78 26.05
N ARG A 429 0.82 1.54 26.32
CA ARG A 429 -0.58 1.28 25.95
C ARG A 429 -1.07 -0.12 26.35
N GLY A 430 -0.54 -0.67 27.45
CA GLY A 430 -0.95 -1.96 28.02
C GLY A 430 -2.40 -1.99 28.50
N ALA A 431 -2.89 -3.15 28.92
CA ALA A 431 -4.23 -3.30 29.47
C ALA A 431 -4.37 -2.57 30.83
N ASN A 432 -5.61 -2.34 31.27
CA ASN A 432 -5.86 -1.84 32.62
C ASN A 432 -5.24 -2.80 33.64
N ILE A 433 -4.53 -2.24 34.60
CA ILE A 433 -3.92 -2.98 35.70
C ILE A 433 -5.02 -3.25 36.72
N LEU A 434 -5.21 -4.51 37.08
CA LEU A 434 -6.14 -4.88 38.14
C LEU A 434 -5.44 -4.80 39.50
N LEU A 435 -6.16 -4.38 40.52
CA LEU A 435 -5.67 -4.32 41.90
C LEU A 435 -6.74 -4.83 42.85
N LYS A 436 -6.36 -5.77 43.72
CA LYS A 436 -7.23 -6.26 44.78
C LYS A 436 -6.74 -5.73 46.13
N ILE A 437 -7.59 -4.98 46.82
CA ILE A 437 -7.34 -4.53 48.18
C ILE A 437 -8.14 -5.41 49.14
N VAL A 438 -7.45 -6.05 50.07
CA VAL A 438 -8.05 -6.87 51.14
C VAL A 438 -8.23 -6.05 52.40
N ASP A 439 -7.21 -5.30 52.80
CA ASP A 439 -7.22 -4.47 53.99
C ASP A 439 -7.29 -2.99 53.62
N ALA A 440 -8.22 -2.26 54.25
CA ALA A 440 -8.25 -0.80 54.14
C ALA A 440 -6.90 -0.21 54.58
N GLY A 441 -6.47 0.85 53.90
CA GLY A 441 -5.22 1.53 54.25
C GLY A 441 -4.70 2.40 53.13
N LYS A 442 -3.51 2.94 53.34
CA LYS A 442 -2.79 3.78 52.39
C LYS A 442 -1.79 2.93 51.62
N TYR A 443 -1.89 2.96 50.30
CA TYR A 443 -1.03 2.20 49.40
C TYR A 443 -0.19 3.15 48.56
N ARG A 444 1.11 2.88 48.48
CA ARG A 444 2.07 3.58 47.63
C ARG A 444 2.21 2.86 46.30
N PHE A 445 2.06 3.61 45.21
CA PHE A 445 2.32 3.18 43.85
C PHE A 445 3.64 3.79 43.40
N THR A 446 4.63 2.97 43.08
CA THR A 446 5.97 3.41 42.69
C THR A 446 6.29 2.94 41.28
N LEU A 447 6.48 3.88 40.36
CA LEU A 447 6.98 3.66 39.01
C LEU A 447 8.50 3.86 38.99
N THR A 448 9.23 2.86 38.49
CA THR A 448 10.67 2.97 38.19
C THR A 448 10.93 2.64 36.73
N THR A 449 12.03 3.18 36.19
CA THR A 449 12.54 2.84 34.86
C THR A 449 13.97 2.36 34.98
N ASP A 450 14.31 1.25 34.35
CA ASP A 450 15.69 0.78 34.30
C ASP A 450 16.53 1.52 33.24
N ALA A 451 17.82 1.18 33.15
CA ALA A 451 18.74 1.79 32.19
C ALA A 451 18.38 1.53 30.72
N SER A 452 17.51 0.54 30.43
CA SER A 452 16.98 0.26 29.10
C SER A 452 15.70 1.06 28.78
N GLY A 453 15.16 1.78 29.76
CA GLY A 453 13.89 2.50 29.67
C GLY A 453 12.66 1.63 29.95
N ALA A 454 12.84 0.38 30.40
CA ALA A 454 11.73 -0.49 30.77
C ALA A 454 11.09 -0.02 32.08
N ALA A 455 9.77 0.18 32.05
CA ALA A 455 9.00 0.68 33.19
C ALA A 455 8.49 -0.47 34.07
N SER A 456 8.55 -0.31 35.39
CA SER A 456 7.95 -1.24 36.35
C SER A 456 7.19 -0.53 37.46
N LEU A 457 6.11 -1.14 37.93
CA LEU A 457 5.23 -0.64 38.99
C LEU A 457 5.27 -1.57 40.20
N ALA A 458 5.57 -1.02 41.36
CA ALA A 458 5.39 -1.68 42.65
C ALA A 458 4.24 -1.02 43.42
N VAL A 459 3.39 -1.84 44.07
CA VAL A 459 2.34 -1.36 44.97
C VAL A 459 2.57 -1.96 46.36
N ALA A 460 2.61 -1.12 47.40
CA ALA A 460 2.82 -1.56 48.77
C ALA A 460 1.95 -0.79 49.76
N LYS A 461 1.43 -1.45 50.80
CA LYS A 461 0.79 -0.77 51.93
C LYS A 461 1.84 -0.02 52.75
N VAL A 462 1.54 1.20 53.18
CA VAL A 462 2.51 2.10 53.84
C VAL A 462 2.06 2.63 55.21
N ASP A 463 0.95 2.10 55.75
CA ASP A 463 0.40 2.47 57.06
C ASP A 463 0.09 1.28 57.97
#